data_AF-A0A2A2KWC6-F1
#
_entry.id   AF-A0A2A2KWC6-F1
#
_cell.length_a   1.000
_cell.length_b   1.000
_cell.length_c   1.000
_cell.angle_alpha   90.00
_cell.angle_beta   90.00
_cell.angle_gamma   90.00
#
_symmetry.space_group_name_H-M   'P 1'
#
loop_
_entity.id
_entity.type
_entity.pdbx_description
1 polymer ?
#
loop_
_entity_poly.entity_id
_entity_poly.type
_entity_poly.pdbx_seq_one_letter_code
_entity_poly.pdbx_strand_id
1 'polypeptide(L)'
;MLPKLDEAKRALFDEVASTIEIEQTFYLIADDIMDGSETRRGKLCWYKRPEVGLSAINDCFLLEAFIEDILRDILSDHPNVDRICEAYRRSKRITLIGQLLDTNSMRNLDALSWQRHFYSKQFLINEFIFRYELLVEHKTSPIPSSTRSKWLCFWLITSDDMLDVYGDSNVTGKIGTDIQDGKCTWPAVRAMQKLQQNKTNDLEIFKNSFGKPDAESIETVKKIYTQLKLREEFSRFEKYMNDGIMESVRNLPEDLQPLSSVFEGTLHHLMDRKK
;
A
#
# COMPACT_ATOMS: atom_id res chain seq x y z
N MET A 1 29.28 -7.17 -5.42
CA MET A 1 29.55 -7.30 -3.97
C MET A 1 29.06 -6.00 -3.35
N LEU A 2 27.98 -6.04 -2.57
CA LEU A 2 27.58 -4.88 -1.77
C LEU A 2 28.80 -4.48 -0.91
N PRO A 3 29.15 -3.19 -0.80
CA PRO A 3 30.16 -2.77 0.17
C PRO A 3 29.71 -3.31 1.53
N LYS A 4 30.61 -3.98 2.27
CA LYS A 4 30.32 -4.40 3.64
C LYS A 4 29.99 -3.13 4.42
N LEU A 5 28.69 -2.87 4.62
CA LEU A 5 28.24 -1.91 5.60
C LEU A 5 28.90 -2.30 6.91
N ASP A 6 29.53 -1.32 7.55
CA ASP A 6 29.98 -1.45 8.93
C ASP A 6 28.86 -2.06 9.77
N GLU A 7 29.18 -3.06 10.58
CA GLU A 7 28.20 -3.86 11.32
C GLU A 7 27.33 -2.95 12.21
N ALA A 8 27.93 -1.88 12.76
CA ALA A 8 27.23 -0.84 13.51
C ALA A 8 26.22 -0.06 12.65
N LYS A 9 26.57 0.28 11.40
CA LYS A 9 25.63 0.95 10.48
C LYS A 9 24.48 0.04 10.12
N ARG A 10 24.75 -1.25 9.89
CA ARG A 10 23.70 -2.22 9.58
C ARG A 10 22.71 -2.38 10.74
N ALA A 11 23.21 -2.53 11.97
CA ALA A 11 22.37 -2.60 13.15
C ALA A 11 21.47 -1.36 13.29
N LEU A 12 22.04 -0.17 13.08
CA LEU A 12 21.28 1.09 13.09
C LEU A 12 20.17 1.11 12.01
N PHE A 13 20.45 0.63 10.80
CA PHE A 13 19.46 0.49 9.74
C PHE A 13 18.34 -0.48 10.13
N ASP A 14 18.68 -1.62 10.72
CA ASP A 14 17.71 -2.65 11.13
C ASP A 14 16.79 -2.14 12.27
N GLU A 15 17.34 -1.37 13.23
CA GLU A 15 16.56 -0.76 14.32
C GLU A 15 15.53 0.26 13.80
N VAL A 16 15.93 1.13 12.87
CA VAL A 16 14.96 2.07 12.29
C VAL A 16 14.02 1.39 11.29
N ALA A 17 14.47 0.38 10.54
CA ALA A 17 13.55 -0.41 9.73
C ALA A 17 12.45 -1.06 10.61
N SER A 18 12.80 -1.45 11.84
CA SER A 18 11.83 -1.98 12.79
C SER A 18 10.76 -0.97 13.21
N THR A 19 11.06 0.35 13.23
CA THR A 19 10.03 1.37 13.50
C THR A 19 8.99 1.46 12.39
N ILE A 20 9.37 1.15 11.14
CA ILE A 20 8.43 1.07 10.00
C ILE A 20 7.46 -0.09 10.20
N GLU A 21 7.94 -1.23 10.71
CA GLU A 21 7.08 -2.38 10.99
C GLU A 21 6.11 -2.11 12.14
N ILE A 22 6.51 -1.32 13.15
CA ILE A 22 5.61 -0.84 14.21
C ILE A 22 4.54 0.08 13.61
N GLU A 23 4.93 1.03 12.76
CA GLU A 23 4.01 1.93 12.06
C GLU A 23 3.03 1.15 11.18
N GLN A 24 3.52 0.19 10.39
CA GLN A 24 2.68 -0.67 9.57
C GLN A 24 1.72 -1.49 10.43
N THR A 25 2.16 -2.01 11.58
CA THR A 25 1.31 -2.76 12.50
C THR A 25 0.18 -1.89 13.05
N PHE A 26 0.48 -0.64 13.44
CA PHE A 26 -0.54 0.35 13.81
C PHE A 26 -1.60 0.51 12.70
N TYR A 27 -1.17 0.74 11.47
CA TYR A 27 -2.10 0.92 10.35
C TYR A 27 -2.94 -0.32 10.08
N LEU A 28 -2.34 -1.51 10.10
CA LEU A 28 -3.06 -2.76 9.84
C LEU A 28 -4.14 -3.05 10.89
N ILE A 29 -3.87 -2.79 12.17
CA ILE A 29 -4.88 -3.00 13.23
C ILE A 29 -6.03 -1.99 13.06
N ALA A 30 -5.71 -0.73 12.79
CA ALA A 30 -6.73 0.29 12.56
C ALA A 30 -7.58 -0.03 11.32
N ASP A 31 -6.93 -0.41 10.21
CA ASP A 31 -7.55 -0.83 8.94
C ASP A 31 -8.49 -2.02 9.15
N ASP A 32 -8.02 -3.07 9.84
CA ASP A 32 -8.82 -4.25 10.15
C ASP A 32 -10.12 -3.88 10.91
N ILE A 33 -10.05 -2.92 11.84
CA ILE A 33 -11.22 -2.43 12.58
C ILE A 33 -12.17 -1.64 11.67
N MET A 34 -11.63 -0.71 10.87
CA MET A 34 -12.42 0.14 9.97
C MET A 34 -13.15 -0.66 8.89
N ASP A 35 -12.49 -1.69 8.37
CA ASP A 35 -13.02 -2.55 7.31
C ASP A 35 -13.87 -3.71 7.84
N GLY A 36 -13.84 -3.97 9.14
CA GLY A 36 -14.52 -5.15 9.69
C GLY A 36 -13.85 -6.48 9.30
N SER A 37 -12.54 -6.48 9.07
CA SER A 37 -11.78 -7.64 8.59
C SER A 37 -11.79 -8.82 9.57
N GLU A 38 -11.81 -10.04 9.04
CA GLU A 38 -11.82 -11.27 9.85
C GLU A 38 -10.42 -11.81 10.14
N THR A 39 -9.54 -11.81 9.13
CA THR A 39 -8.21 -12.41 9.23
C THR A 39 -7.13 -11.53 8.63
N ARG A 40 -5.97 -11.49 9.29
CA ARG A 40 -4.75 -10.82 8.83
C ARG A 40 -3.55 -11.75 9.04
N ARG A 41 -2.70 -11.89 8.02
CA ARG A 41 -1.49 -12.75 8.06
C ARG A 41 -1.79 -14.20 8.52
N GLY A 42 -2.94 -14.74 8.09
CA GLY A 42 -3.35 -16.12 8.38
C GLY A 42 -3.86 -16.37 9.80
N LYS A 43 -4.11 -15.32 10.58
CA LYS A 43 -4.67 -15.39 11.94
C LYS A 43 -5.85 -14.43 12.05
N LEU A 44 -6.64 -14.56 13.12
CA LEU A 44 -7.69 -13.57 13.44
C LEU A 44 -7.07 -12.18 13.58
N CYS A 45 -7.77 -11.17 13.04
CA CYS A 45 -7.42 -9.76 13.24
C CYS A 45 -7.34 -9.44 14.74
N TRP A 46 -6.47 -8.51 15.12
CA TRP A 46 -6.17 -8.23 16.54
C TRP A 46 -7.44 -7.91 17.34
N TYR A 47 -8.32 -7.06 16.80
CA TYR A 47 -9.57 -6.66 17.45
C TYR A 47 -10.64 -7.77 17.52
N LYS A 48 -10.50 -8.85 16.73
CA LYS A 48 -11.41 -10.02 16.76
C LYS A 48 -11.06 -11.01 17.86
N ARG A 49 -9.90 -10.86 18.50
CA ARG A 49 -9.50 -11.72 19.62
C ARG A 49 -10.41 -11.48 20.83
N PRO A 50 -10.99 -12.54 21.44
CA PRO A 50 -11.91 -12.40 22.57
C PRO A 50 -11.35 -11.60 23.74
N GLU A 51 -10.05 -11.70 23.98
CA GLU A 51 -9.34 -10.99 25.06
C GLU A 51 -9.03 -9.52 24.77
N VAL A 52 -9.17 -9.07 23.50
CA VAL A 52 -8.82 -7.72 23.07
C VAL A 52 -10.07 -6.90 22.75
N GLY A 53 -10.90 -7.35 21.81
CA GLY A 53 -12.05 -6.58 21.33
C GLY A 53 -11.67 -5.18 20.84
N LEU A 54 -12.53 -4.19 21.10
CA LEU A 54 -12.29 -2.79 20.69
C LEU A 54 -11.23 -2.06 21.52
N SER A 55 -10.66 -2.68 22.56
CA SER A 55 -9.49 -2.11 23.24
C SER A 55 -8.27 -1.99 22.29
N ALA A 56 -8.29 -2.76 21.19
CA ALA A 56 -7.36 -2.63 20.07
C ALA A 56 -7.22 -1.19 19.53
N ILE A 57 -8.25 -0.35 19.65
CA ILE A 57 -8.17 1.07 19.27
C ILE A 57 -7.11 1.80 20.11
N ASN A 58 -7.06 1.52 21.41
CA ASN A 58 -6.03 2.10 22.27
C ASN A 58 -4.65 1.52 21.97
N ASP A 59 -4.57 0.23 21.65
CA ASP A 59 -3.30 -0.42 21.27
C ASP A 59 -2.70 0.23 20.02
N CYS A 60 -3.53 0.61 19.04
CA CYS A 60 -3.11 1.40 17.89
C CYS A 60 -2.44 2.71 18.29
N PHE A 61 -3.07 3.48 19.18
CA PHE A 61 -2.51 4.75 19.64
C PHE A 61 -1.22 4.54 20.44
N LEU A 62 -1.12 3.44 21.20
CA LEU A 62 0.09 3.10 21.95
C LEU A 62 1.27 2.80 21.00
N LEU A 63 1.03 2.03 19.93
CA LEU A 63 2.06 1.73 18.94
C LEU A 63 2.56 2.99 18.25
N GLU A 64 1.67 3.93 17.90
CA GLU A 64 2.03 5.17 17.23
C GLU A 64 2.77 6.15 18.15
N ALA A 65 2.35 6.25 19.41
CA ALA A 65 2.81 7.29 20.34
C ALA A 65 4.32 7.31 20.55
N PHE A 66 4.98 6.15 20.49
CA PHE A 66 6.41 6.03 20.81
C PHE A 66 7.32 5.99 19.58
N ILE A 67 6.80 6.00 18.36
CA ILE A 67 7.65 5.82 17.16
C ILE A 67 8.67 6.96 17.01
N GLU A 68 8.24 8.22 17.21
CA GLU A 68 9.18 9.35 17.13
C GLU A 68 10.20 9.33 18.27
N ASP A 69 9.80 8.95 19.48
CA ASP A 69 10.71 8.84 20.63
C ASP A 69 11.77 7.76 20.38
N ILE A 70 11.35 6.58 19.91
CA ILE A 70 12.25 5.48 19.53
C ILE A 70 13.21 5.93 18.43
N LEU A 71 12.72 6.63 17.39
CA LEU A 71 13.58 7.16 16.32
C LEU A 71 14.63 8.13 16.86
N ARG A 72 14.26 9.01 17.81
CA ARG A 72 15.19 9.97 18.43
C ARG A 72 16.22 9.30 19.32
N ASP A 73 15.83 8.24 20.02
CA ASP A 73 16.74 7.45 20.84
C ASP A 73 17.76 6.69 19.99
N ILE A 74 17.30 6.01 18.92
CA ILE A 74 18.16 5.29 17.97
C ILE A 74 19.13 6.24 17.25
N LEU A 75 18.66 7.44 16.90
CA LEU A 75 19.38 8.42 16.09
C LEU A 75 19.88 9.63 16.91
N SER A 76 20.16 9.44 18.21
CA SER A 76 20.44 10.53 19.16
C SER A 76 21.56 11.48 18.69
N ASP A 77 22.61 10.92 18.10
CA ASP A 77 23.79 11.66 17.61
C ASP A 77 23.73 11.90 16.09
N HIS A 78 22.65 11.50 15.42
CA HIS A 78 22.55 11.58 13.97
C HIS A 78 22.18 13.00 13.54
N PRO A 79 22.97 13.68 12.69
CA PRO A 79 22.75 15.10 12.38
C PRO A 79 21.48 15.36 11.55
N ASN A 80 20.85 14.33 11.00
CA ASN A 80 19.57 14.43 10.29
C ASN A 80 18.36 13.93 11.10
N VAL A 81 18.49 13.65 12.41
CA VAL A 81 17.39 13.08 13.23
C VAL A 81 16.09 13.89 13.11
N ASP A 82 16.16 15.23 13.15
CA ASP A 82 14.97 16.08 13.03
C ASP A 82 14.31 15.99 11.65
N ARG A 83 15.12 15.86 10.59
CA ARG A 83 14.61 15.69 9.22
C ARG A 83 13.97 14.33 9.02
N ILE A 84 14.52 13.30 9.66
CA ILE A 84 13.96 11.94 9.64
C ILE A 84 12.61 11.94 10.39
N CYS A 85 12.55 12.54 11.58
CA CYS A 85 11.31 12.68 12.35
C CYS A 85 10.26 13.54 11.62
N GLU A 86 10.67 14.59 10.91
CA GLU A 86 9.76 15.37 10.06
C GLU A 86 9.22 14.53 8.88
N ALA A 87 10.08 13.74 8.23
CA ALA A 87 9.68 12.84 7.16
C ALA A 87 8.68 11.79 7.65
N TYR A 88 8.93 11.17 8.81
CA TYR A 88 7.99 10.29 9.51
C TYR A 88 6.64 10.96 9.71
N ARG A 89 6.61 12.12 10.39
CA ARG A 89 5.35 12.85 10.66
C ARG A 89 4.61 13.24 9.38
N ARG A 90 5.33 13.57 8.31
CA ARG A 90 4.73 13.88 7.00
C ARG A 90 4.11 12.63 6.38
N SER A 91 4.84 11.50 6.38
CA SER A 91 4.34 10.20 5.92
C SER A 91 3.04 9.84 6.65
N LYS A 92 3.08 9.89 7.99
CA LYS A 92 1.92 9.63 8.84
C LYS A 92 0.70 10.46 8.47
N ARG A 93 0.87 11.77 8.28
CA ARG A 93 -0.23 12.68 7.88
C ARG A 93 -0.81 12.31 6.52
N ILE A 94 0.03 12.03 5.53
CA ILE A 94 -0.41 11.66 4.18
C ILE A 94 -1.21 10.36 4.24
N THR A 95 -0.74 9.37 4.99
CA THR A 95 -1.46 8.11 5.21
C THR A 95 -2.83 8.33 5.83
N LEU A 96 -2.91 9.09 6.92
CA LEU A 96 -4.19 9.33 7.61
C LEU A 96 -5.21 10.07 6.71
N ILE A 97 -4.73 11.01 5.88
CA ILE A 97 -5.57 11.67 4.86
C ILE A 97 -6.00 10.67 3.78
N GLY A 98 -5.10 9.79 3.34
CA GLY A 98 -5.40 8.72 2.38
C GLY A 98 -6.50 7.80 2.90
N GLN A 99 -6.36 7.32 4.15
CA GLN A 99 -7.37 6.50 4.82
C GLN A 99 -8.73 7.20 4.90
N LEU A 100 -8.74 8.48 5.28
CA LEU A 100 -9.96 9.29 5.29
C LEU A 100 -10.63 9.34 3.90
N LEU A 101 -9.84 9.48 2.83
CA LEU A 101 -10.36 9.47 1.47
C LEU A 101 -10.92 8.10 1.09
N ASP A 102 -10.24 7.01 1.48
CA ASP A 102 -10.65 5.63 1.19
C ASP A 102 -11.99 5.30 1.86
N THR A 103 -12.08 5.48 3.19
CA THR A 103 -13.29 5.23 3.97
C THR A 103 -14.47 6.08 3.51
N ASN A 104 -14.25 7.36 3.18
CA ASN A 104 -15.32 8.23 2.65
C ASN A 104 -15.76 7.88 1.22
N SER A 105 -15.02 7.04 0.50
CA SER A 105 -15.38 6.59 -0.85
C SER A 105 -16.18 5.28 -0.83
N MET A 106 -16.24 4.58 0.30
CA MET A 106 -16.95 3.32 0.43
C MET A 106 -18.41 3.46 0.02
N ARG A 107 -18.87 2.57 -0.84
CA ARG A 107 -20.25 2.52 -1.36
C ARG A 107 -20.72 3.80 -2.07
N ASN A 108 -19.80 4.69 -2.43
CA ASN A 108 -20.09 5.91 -3.18
C ASN A 108 -19.62 5.74 -4.62
N LEU A 109 -20.56 5.42 -5.51
CA LEU A 109 -20.29 5.18 -6.93
C LEU A 109 -19.75 6.43 -7.64
N ASP A 110 -20.12 7.63 -7.21
CA ASP A 110 -19.62 8.89 -7.78
C ASP A 110 -18.17 9.17 -7.36
N ALA A 111 -17.70 8.53 -6.29
CA ALA A 111 -16.31 8.61 -5.84
C ALA A 111 -15.37 7.66 -6.61
N LEU A 112 -15.90 6.74 -7.42
CA LEU A 112 -15.10 5.80 -8.24
C LEU A 112 -14.41 6.52 -9.39
N SER A 113 -13.24 7.08 -9.11
CA SER A 113 -12.39 7.76 -10.09
C SER A 113 -10.92 7.41 -9.91
N TRP A 114 -10.16 7.49 -11.00
CA TRP A 114 -8.71 7.29 -10.95
C TRP A 114 -8.01 8.28 -10.03
N GLN A 115 -8.50 9.51 -9.97
CA GLN A 115 -7.98 10.52 -9.05
C GLN A 115 -8.17 10.06 -7.60
N ARG A 116 -9.39 9.66 -7.24
CA ARG A 116 -9.70 9.21 -5.87
C ARG A 116 -8.88 7.99 -5.49
N HIS A 117 -8.86 6.96 -6.34
CA HIS A 117 -8.05 5.74 -6.16
C HIS A 117 -6.57 6.05 -5.93
N PHE A 118 -6.00 6.93 -6.74
CA PHE A 118 -4.60 7.31 -6.63
C PHE A 118 -4.29 8.05 -5.31
N TYR A 119 -5.15 8.99 -4.88
CA TYR A 119 -4.92 9.78 -3.66
C TYR A 119 -5.28 9.04 -2.37
N SER A 120 -6.33 8.21 -2.35
CA SER A 120 -6.73 7.47 -1.15
C SER A 120 -5.66 6.45 -0.73
N LYS A 121 -4.91 5.94 -1.70
CA LYS A 121 -3.93 4.88 -1.46
C LYS A 121 -2.47 5.36 -1.49
N GLN A 122 -2.21 6.67 -1.40
CA GLN A 122 -0.85 7.25 -1.25
C GLN A 122 -0.11 6.81 0.03
N PHE A 123 -0.76 5.98 0.85
CA PHE A 123 -0.28 5.32 2.06
C PHE A 123 1.07 4.61 1.96
N LEU A 124 1.50 4.10 0.80
CA LEU A 124 2.68 3.24 0.78
C LEU A 124 3.98 4.04 0.99
N ILE A 125 4.48 3.99 2.24
CA ILE A 125 5.83 3.69 2.79
C ILE A 125 7.08 4.18 2.01
N ASN A 126 7.01 4.29 0.69
CA ASN A 126 8.10 4.66 -0.21
C ASN A 126 8.61 6.09 -0.01
N GLU A 127 7.76 7.05 0.40
CA GLU A 127 8.28 8.37 0.80
C GLU A 127 9.15 8.26 2.05
N PHE A 128 8.90 7.29 2.93
CA PHE A 128 9.68 7.05 4.14
C PHE A 128 10.95 6.25 3.87
N ILE A 129 10.87 5.06 3.24
CA ILE A 129 12.05 4.22 2.93
C ILE A 129 13.05 4.97 2.04
N PHE A 130 12.57 5.66 1.00
CA PHE A 130 13.43 6.35 0.03
C PHE A 130 14.08 7.62 0.61
N ARG A 131 13.38 8.34 1.51
CA ARG A 131 13.99 9.46 2.26
C ARG A 131 14.95 8.95 3.31
N TYR A 132 14.66 7.82 3.94
CA TYR A 132 15.43 7.28 5.04
C TYR A 132 16.84 6.83 4.62
N GLU A 133 16.97 6.04 3.55
CA GLU A 133 18.29 5.64 3.00
C GLU A 133 19.16 6.86 2.65
N LEU A 134 18.57 7.89 2.05
CA LEU A 134 19.27 9.11 1.65
C LEU A 134 19.65 10.01 2.84
N LEU A 135 18.76 10.13 3.84
CA LEU A 135 19.01 10.95 5.02
C LEU A 135 20.05 10.32 5.95
N VAL A 136 20.11 9.00 6.06
CA VAL A 136 21.15 8.27 6.81
C VAL A 136 22.52 8.38 6.13
N GLU A 137 22.58 8.44 4.79
CA GLU A 137 23.82 8.70 4.05
C GLU A 137 24.20 10.19 3.95
N HIS A 138 23.50 11.09 4.65
CA HIS A 138 23.68 12.56 4.56
C HIS A 138 23.49 13.15 3.15
N LYS A 139 22.82 12.45 2.24
CA LYS A 139 22.49 12.98 0.92
C LYS A 139 21.35 13.98 1.07
N THR A 140 21.69 15.27 1.05
CA THR A 140 20.72 16.38 1.18
C THR A 140 20.12 16.81 -0.14
N SER A 141 20.52 16.20 -1.26
CA SER A 141 20.00 16.49 -2.58
C SER A 141 18.47 16.48 -2.53
N PRO A 142 17.79 17.50 -3.09
CA PRO A 142 16.34 17.46 -3.20
C PRO A 142 16.02 16.20 -3.97
N ILE A 143 15.42 15.23 -3.27
CA ILE A 143 14.89 14.03 -3.89
C ILE A 143 13.97 14.56 -4.99
N PRO A 144 14.32 14.38 -6.28
CA PRO A 144 13.37 14.69 -7.32
C PRO A 144 12.13 13.92 -6.92
N SER A 145 10.96 14.57 -6.87
CA SER A 145 9.71 13.87 -6.59
C SER A 145 9.49 12.89 -7.74
N SER A 146 10.22 11.79 -7.71
CA SER A 146 10.51 11.08 -8.93
C SER A 146 9.21 10.35 -9.18
N THR A 147 8.61 10.66 -10.31
CA THR A 147 7.43 10.00 -10.84
C THR A 147 7.50 8.47 -10.63
N ARG A 148 8.73 7.93 -10.59
CA ARG A 148 9.15 6.57 -10.27
C ARG A 148 8.64 6.00 -8.93
N SER A 149 8.84 6.67 -7.78
CA SER A 149 8.37 6.13 -6.49
C SER A 149 6.84 6.07 -6.44
N LYS A 150 6.19 7.07 -7.05
CA LYS A 150 4.73 7.11 -7.22
C LYS A 150 4.23 5.97 -8.10
N TRP A 151 4.95 5.63 -9.17
CA TRP A 151 4.61 4.50 -10.04
C TRP A 151 4.77 3.15 -9.34
N LEU A 152 5.85 2.96 -8.57
CA LEU A 152 6.02 1.76 -7.76
C LEU A 152 4.91 1.61 -6.71
N CYS A 153 4.56 2.69 -6.01
CA CYS A 153 3.42 2.69 -5.09
C CYS A 153 2.13 2.35 -5.82
N PHE A 154 1.86 3.01 -6.95
CA PHE A 154 0.65 2.77 -7.74
C PHE A 154 0.56 1.30 -8.18
N TRP A 155 1.65 0.71 -8.64
CA TRP A 155 1.68 -0.71 -8.98
C TRP A 155 1.42 -1.61 -7.76
N LEU A 156 2.07 -1.36 -6.61
CA LEU A 156 1.84 -2.15 -5.38
C LEU A 156 0.39 -2.11 -4.91
N ILE A 157 -0.23 -0.92 -4.95
CA ILE A 157 -1.63 -0.67 -4.59
C ILE A 157 -2.56 -1.44 -5.52
N THR A 158 -2.42 -1.22 -6.82
CA THR A 158 -3.31 -1.82 -7.81
C THR A 158 -3.15 -3.34 -7.87
N SER A 159 -1.97 -3.85 -7.52
CA SER A 159 -1.72 -5.28 -7.35
C SER A 159 -2.39 -5.84 -6.10
N ASP A 160 -2.43 -5.10 -4.97
CA ASP A 160 -3.19 -5.54 -3.78
C ASP A 160 -4.69 -5.59 -4.09
N ASP A 161 -5.24 -4.57 -4.77
CA ASP A 161 -6.65 -4.54 -5.20
C ASP A 161 -7.03 -5.77 -6.05
N MET A 162 -6.10 -6.23 -6.90
CA MET A 162 -6.31 -7.41 -7.73
C MET A 162 -6.16 -8.71 -6.94
N LEU A 163 -5.25 -8.77 -5.97
CA LEU A 163 -5.13 -9.91 -5.06
C LEU A 163 -6.33 -10.02 -4.11
N ASP A 164 -6.97 -8.91 -3.75
CA ASP A 164 -8.19 -8.91 -2.93
C ASP A 164 -9.34 -9.61 -3.67
N VAL A 165 -9.47 -9.39 -4.98
CA VAL A 165 -10.53 -9.98 -5.81
C VAL A 165 -10.20 -11.40 -6.30
N TYR A 166 -8.95 -11.63 -6.73
CA TYR A 166 -8.54 -12.84 -7.47
C TYR A 166 -7.51 -13.70 -6.73
N GLY A 167 -6.95 -13.23 -5.62
CA GLY A 167 -5.95 -13.95 -4.84
C GLY A 167 -6.55 -15.13 -4.07
N ASP A 168 -5.74 -16.15 -3.86
CA ASP A 168 -6.10 -17.27 -2.99
C ASP A 168 -5.92 -16.84 -1.53
N SER A 169 -7.01 -16.84 -0.76
CA SER A 169 -7.03 -16.53 0.67
C SER A 169 -6.04 -17.34 1.51
N ASN A 170 -5.70 -18.57 1.11
CA ASN A 170 -4.69 -19.39 1.78
C ASN A 170 -3.27 -18.84 1.58
N VAL A 171 -3.03 -18.20 0.45
CA VAL A 171 -1.75 -17.59 0.11
C VAL A 171 -1.67 -16.18 0.68
N THR A 172 -2.68 -15.34 0.45
CA THR A 172 -2.74 -13.94 0.95
C THR A 172 -2.87 -13.89 2.47
N GLY A 173 -3.49 -14.90 3.09
CA GLY A 173 -3.77 -14.93 4.52
C GLY A 173 -4.80 -13.89 4.95
N LYS A 174 -5.56 -13.32 4.00
CA LYS A 174 -6.74 -12.47 4.22
C LYS A 174 -7.86 -12.90 3.27
N ILE A 175 -9.11 -12.75 3.72
CA ILE A 175 -10.29 -12.86 2.85
C ILE A 175 -10.51 -11.48 2.25
N GLY A 176 -10.61 -11.37 0.93
CA GLY A 176 -10.84 -10.09 0.27
C GLY A 176 -12.22 -9.50 0.59
N THR A 177 -12.26 -8.20 0.85
CA THR A 177 -13.48 -7.49 1.22
C THR A 177 -13.87 -6.32 0.34
N ASP A 178 -13.03 -5.96 -0.62
CA ASP A 178 -13.16 -4.71 -1.36
C ASP A 178 -14.50 -4.56 -2.11
N ILE A 179 -15.08 -5.66 -2.61
CA ILE A 179 -16.35 -5.65 -3.35
C ILE A 179 -17.54 -5.38 -2.41
N GLN A 180 -17.63 -6.09 -1.28
CA GLN A 180 -18.74 -5.91 -0.33
C GLN A 180 -18.66 -4.59 0.44
N ASP A 181 -17.46 -4.07 0.62
CA ASP A 181 -17.23 -2.77 1.26
C ASP A 181 -17.43 -1.62 0.25
N GLY A 182 -17.45 -1.95 -1.04
CA GLY A 182 -17.65 -0.98 -2.11
C GLY A 182 -16.48 -0.01 -2.20
N LYS A 183 -15.25 -0.50 -2.02
CA LYS A 183 -14.05 0.33 -1.99
C LYS A 183 -13.70 0.89 -3.36
N CYS A 184 -13.01 2.02 -3.37
CA CYS A 184 -12.48 2.61 -4.59
C CYS A 184 -11.20 1.87 -5.00
N THR A 185 -11.36 0.78 -5.75
CA THR A 185 -10.26 -0.10 -6.19
C THR A 185 -10.01 -0.01 -7.69
N TRP A 186 -8.83 -0.46 -8.14
CA TRP A 186 -8.49 -0.52 -9.56
C TRP A 186 -9.55 -1.26 -10.40
N PRO A 187 -10.00 -2.49 -10.05
CA PRO A 187 -11.01 -3.18 -10.84
C PRO A 187 -12.37 -2.47 -10.80
N ALA A 188 -12.75 -1.84 -9.69
CA ALA A 188 -14.00 -1.09 -9.59
C ALA A 188 -14.01 0.17 -10.48
N VAL A 189 -12.95 0.98 -10.40
CA VAL A 189 -12.80 2.19 -11.22
C VAL A 189 -12.71 1.82 -12.71
N ARG A 190 -11.95 0.77 -13.06
CA ARG A 190 -11.83 0.33 -14.45
C ARG A 190 -13.15 -0.25 -14.99
N ALA A 191 -13.88 -1.02 -14.18
CA ALA A 191 -15.19 -1.53 -14.56
C ALA A 191 -16.18 -0.38 -14.83
N MET A 192 -16.31 0.55 -13.88
CA MET A 192 -17.19 1.71 -14.03
C MET A 192 -16.87 2.49 -15.31
N GLN A 193 -15.59 2.75 -15.58
CA GLN A 193 -15.15 3.45 -16.79
C GLN A 193 -15.58 2.73 -18.08
N LYS A 194 -15.38 1.40 -18.17
CA LYS A 194 -15.73 0.63 -19.37
C LYS A 194 -17.24 0.51 -19.55
N LEU A 195 -17.99 0.33 -18.45
CA LEU A 195 -19.45 0.23 -18.48
C LEU A 195 -20.11 1.55 -18.91
N GLN A 196 -19.60 2.69 -18.42
CA GLN A 196 -20.05 4.02 -18.85
C GLN A 196 -19.78 4.28 -20.33
N GLN A 197 -18.62 3.85 -20.85
CA GLN A 197 -18.26 4.01 -22.26
C GLN A 197 -19.12 3.15 -23.19
N ASN A 198 -19.41 1.91 -22.79
CA ASN A 198 -20.12 0.95 -23.64
C ASN A 198 -21.65 1.00 -23.50
N LYS A 199 -22.20 1.73 -22.51
CA LYS A 199 -23.65 1.87 -22.23
C LYS A 199 -24.40 0.53 -22.20
N THR A 200 -23.84 -0.45 -21.51
CA THR A 200 -24.46 -1.79 -21.38
C THR A 200 -25.47 -1.82 -20.23
N ASN A 201 -26.41 -2.78 -20.27
CA ASN A 201 -27.30 -3.07 -19.12
C ASN A 201 -26.50 -3.44 -17.86
N ASP A 202 -25.26 -3.93 -18.03
CA ASP A 202 -24.39 -4.29 -16.92
C ASP A 202 -23.99 -3.08 -16.06
N LEU A 203 -24.10 -1.84 -16.56
CA LEU A 203 -23.86 -0.64 -15.76
C LEU A 203 -24.83 -0.56 -14.57
N GLU A 204 -26.12 -0.72 -14.81
CA GLU A 204 -27.12 -0.67 -13.75
C GLU A 204 -27.05 -1.89 -12.83
N ILE A 205 -26.72 -3.07 -13.38
CA ILE A 205 -26.46 -4.27 -12.59
C ILE A 205 -25.26 -4.03 -11.66
N PHE A 206 -24.17 -3.46 -12.16
CA PHE A 206 -22.98 -3.13 -11.37
C PHE A 206 -23.31 -2.15 -10.25
N LYS A 207 -23.97 -1.03 -10.55
CA LYS A 207 -24.37 -0.03 -9.54
C LYS A 207 -25.27 -0.62 -8.45
N ASN A 208 -26.16 -1.54 -8.82
CA ASN A 208 -27.07 -2.19 -7.89
C ASN A 208 -26.44 -3.32 -7.07
N SER A 209 -25.26 -3.83 -7.46
CA SER A 209 -24.60 -4.97 -6.81
C SER A 209 -23.34 -4.58 -6.03
N PHE A 210 -22.61 -3.56 -6.50
CA PHE A 210 -21.34 -3.15 -5.90
C PHE A 210 -21.54 -2.54 -4.50
N GLY A 211 -20.70 -2.93 -3.54
CA GLY A 211 -20.80 -2.46 -2.15
C GLY A 211 -21.87 -3.13 -1.30
N LYS A 212 -22.40 -4.28 -1.74
CA LYS A 212 -23.34 -5.09 -0.95
C LYS A 212 -22.67 -6.36 -0.40
N PRO A 213 -22.99 -6.76 0.84
CA PRO A 213 -22.35 -7.91 1.49
C PRO A 213 -22.92 -9.27 1.10
N ASP A 214 -23.97 -9.33 0.28
CA ASP A 214 -24.57 -10.60 -0.14
C ASP A 214 -23.73 -11.31 -1.21
N ALA A 215 -23.62 -12.63 -1.08
CA ALA A 215 -22.83 -13.46 -1.99
C ALA A 215 -23.28 -13.37 -3.45
N GLU A 216 -24.58 -13.16 -3.70
CA GLU A 216 -25.14 -13.01 -5.05
C GLU A 216 -24.63 -11.73 -5.73
N SER A 217 -24.66 -10.59 -5.02
CA SER A 217 -24.13 -9.33 -5.53
C SER A 217 -22.61 -9.40 -5.76
N ILE A 218 -21.85 -10.00 -4.84
CA ILE A 218 -20.39 -10.19 -4.99
C ILE A 218 -20.08 -11.02 -6.24
N GLU A 219 -20.77 -12.14 -6.42
CA GLU A 219 -20.57 -13.02 -7.59
C GLU A 219 -20.99 -12.33 -8.89
N THR A 220 -22.03 -11.50 -8.86
CA THR A 220 -22.45 -10.69 -10.00
C THR A 220 -21.37 -9.69 -10.40
N VAL A 221 -20.77 -8.98 -9.45
CA VAL A 221 -19.64 -8.08 -9.72
C VAL A 221 -18.44 -8.84 -10.30
N LYS A 222 -18.09 -10.01 -9.75
CA LYS A 222 -16.99 -10.85 -10.27
C LYS A 222 -17.25 -11.34 -11.71
N LYS A 223 -18.50 -11.68 -12.05
CA LYS A 223 -18.90 -12.02 -13.42
C LYS A 223 -18.71 -10.84 -14.37
N ILE A 224 -19.12 -9.64 -13.97
CA ILE A 224 -18.91 -8.42 -14.76
C ILE A 224 -17.41 -8.17 -14.98
N TYR A 225 -16.58 -8.29 -13.94
CA TYR A 225 -15.13 -8.14 -14.09
C TYR A 225 -14.52 -9.16 -15.07
N THR A 226 -15.00 -10.39 -15.04
CA THR A 226 -14.60 -11.46 -15.97
C THR A 226 -15.01 -11.13 -17.41
N GLN A 227 -16.25 -10.69 -17.63
CA GLN A 227 -16.75 -10.28 -18.95
C GLN A 227 -15.96 -9.11 -19.54
N LEU A 228 -15.58 -8.15 -18.68
CA LEU A 228 -14.76 -6.99 -19.05
C LEU A 228 -13.28 -7.33 -19.25
N LYS A 229 -12.87 -8.58 -18.99
CA LYS A 229 -11.49 -9.07 -19.13
C LYS A 229 -10.49 -8.23 -18.32
N LEU A 230 -10.88 -7.85 -17.10
CA LEU A 230 -10.08 -6.96 -16.26
C LEU A 230 -8.77 -7.60 -15.82
N ARG A 231 -8.74 -8.93 -15.63
CA ARG A 231 -7.53 -9.66 -15.24
C ARG A 231 -6.47 -9.63 -16.33
N GLU A 232 -6.86 -9.88 -17.58
CA GLU A 232 -5.95 -9.84 -18.73
C GLU A 232 -5.48 -8.41 -19.00
N GLU A 233 -6.34 -7.44 -18.78
CA GLU A 233 -5.99 -6.03 -18.88
C GLU A 233 -4.99 -5.60 -17.81
N PHE A 234 -5.23 -6.02 -16.56
CA PHE A 234 -4.31 -5.77 -15.46
C PHE A 234 -2.95 -6.42 -15.71
N SER A 235 -2.89 -7.65 -16.21
CA SER A 235 -1.62 -8.33 -16.53
C SER A 235 -0.79 -7.55 -17.56
N ARG A 236 -1.43 -6.93 -18.56
CA ARG A 236 -0.73 -6.03 -19.50
C ARG A 236 -0.23 -4.76 -18.82
N PHE A 237 -1.06 -4.17 -17.97
CA PHE A 237 -0.70 -2.98 -17.20
C PHE A 237 0.46 -3.25 -16.24
N GLU A 238 0.41 -4.36 -15.50
CA GLU A 238 1.46 -4.83 -14.60
C GLU A 238 2.78 -5.02 -15.35
N LYS A 239 2.78 -5.71 -16.49
CA LYS A 239 3.98 -5.86 -17.32
C LYS A 239 4.57 -4.50 -17.73
N TYR A 240 3.71 -3.60 -18.23
CA TYR A 240 4.14 -2.26 -18.63
C TYR A 240 4.75 -1.46 -17.46
N MET A 241 4.12 -1.52 -16.29
CA MET A 241 4.62 -0.87 -15.07
C MET A 241 5.96 -1.44 -14.64
N ASN A 242 6.08 -2.76 -14.61
CA ASN A 242 7.31 -3.46 -14.22
C ASN A 242 8.47 -3.13 -15.16
N ASP A 243 8.24 -3.17 -16.48
CA ASP A 243 9.26 -2.79 -17.47
C ASP A 243 9.73 -1.34 -17.26
N GLY A 244 8.79 -0.41 -17.04
CA GLY A 244 9.10 1.01 -16.81
C GLY A 244 9.81 1.29 -15.48
N ILE A 245 9.47 0.56 -14.42
CA ILE A 245 10.16 0.65 -13.13
C ILE A 245 11.59 0.09 -13.24
N MET A 246 11.77 -1.05 -13.90
CA MET A 246 13.10 -1.65 -14.12
C MET A 246 13.99 -0.77 -14.99
N GLU A 247 13.46 -0.18 -16.07
CA GLU A 247 14.19 0.80 -16.88
C GLU A 247 14.59 2.03 -16.05
N SER A 248 13.71 2.48 -15.15
CA SER A 248 14.01 3.59 -14.25
C SER A 248 15.13 3.28 -13.26
N VAL A 249 15.20 2.04 -12.75
CA VAL A 249 16.30 1.60 -11.86
C VAL A 249 17.63 1.53 -12.60
N ARG A 250 17.63 1.06 -13.85
CA ARG A 250 18.85 1.04 -14.69
C ARG A 250 19.37 2.45 -14.97
N ASN A 251 18.47 3.42 -15.12
CA ASN A 251 18.78 4.82 -15.43
C ASN A 251 18.84 5.73 -14.19
N LEU A 252 19.25 5.20 -13.03
CA LEU A 252 19.48 6.01 -11.84
C LEU A 252 20.62 7.03 -12.04
N PRO A 253 20.56 8.21 -11.39
CA PRO A 253 21.69 9.13 -11.31
C PRO A 253 22.96 8.46 -10.77
N GLU A 254 24.14 8.92 -11.21
CA GLU A 254 25.43 8.31 -10.88
C GLU A 254 25.71 8.20 -9.37
N ASP A 255 25.23 9.16 -8.58
CA ASP A 255 25.30 9.18 -7.11
C ASP A 255 24.38 8.15 -6.42
N LEU A 256 23.41 7.60 -7.15
CA LEU A 256 22.46 6.57 -6.70
C LEU A 256 22.66 5.21 -7.37
N GLN A 257 23.52 5.12 -8.39
CA GLN A 257 23.85 3.86 -9.08
C GLN A 257 24.28 2.72 -8.15
N PRO A 258 25.01 2.95 -7.04
CA PRO A 258 25.33 1.89 -6.08
C PRO A 258 24.10 1.20 -5.46
N LEU A 259 22.96 1.88 -5.39
CA LEU A 259 21.70 1.36 -4.84
C LEU A 259 20.89 0.56 -5.88
N SER A 260 21.25 0.59 -7.16
CA SER A 260 20.53 -0.11 -8.24
C SER A 260 20.29 -1.59 -7.92
N SER A 261 21.31 -2.30 -7.45
CA SER A 261 21.21 -3.72 -7.08
C SER A 261 20.25 -4.00 -5.92
N VAL A 262 20.09 -3.05 -4.98
CA VAL A 262 19.11 -3.15 -3.89
C VAL A 262 17.71 -2.96 -4.43
N PHE A 263 17.51 -1.96 -5.29
CA PHE A 263 16.21 -1.73 -5.94
C PHE A 263 15.81 -2.91 -6.83
N GLU A 264 16.71 -3.45 -7.66
CA GLU A 264 16.43 -4.62 -8.50
C GLU A 264 16.09 -5.85 -7.64
N GLY A 265 16.82 -6.10 -6.56
CA GLY A 265 16.53 -7.20 -5.63
C GLY A 265 15.16 -7.08 -4.97
N THR A 266 14.83 -5.89 -4.48
CA THR A 266 13.51 -5.58 -3.90
C THR A 266 12.41 -5.71 -4.95
N LEU A 267 12.62 -5.20 -6.16
CA LEU A 267 11.64 -5.30 -7.25
C LEU A 267 11.40 -6.74 -7.68
N HIS A 268 12.44 -7.56 -7.83
CA HIS A 268 12.24 -8.99 -8.12
C HIS A 268 11.44 -9.69 -7.02
N HIS A 269 11.73 -9.39 -5.75
CA HIS A 269 10.97 -9.96 -4.64
C HIS A 269 9.50 -9.53 -4.65
N LEU A 270 9.23 -8.26 -5.00
CA LEU A 270 7.88 -7.73 -5.12
C LEU A 270 7.18 -8.25 -6.39
N MET A 271 7.87 -8.40 -7.52
CA MET A 271 7.28 -8.79 -8.80
C MET A 271 6.95 -10.28 -8.87
N ASP A 272 7.74 -11.14 -8.22
CA ASP A 272 7.46 -12.57 -8.07
C ASP A 272 6.49 -12.87 -6.92
N ARG A 273 5.93 -11.81 -6.28
CA ARG A 273 5.07 -11.98 -5.12
C ARG A 273 3.80 -12.73 -5.52
N LYS A 274 3.53 -13.82 -4.79
CA LYS A 274 2.19 -14.44 -4.76
C LYS A 274 1.30 -13.79 -3.69
N LYS A 275 1.83 -12.78 -2.99
CA LYS A 275 1.32 -12.22 -1.74
C LYS A 275 1.58 -10.72 -1.68
#